data_AF-A0A7D6VHX6-F1
#
_entry.id   AF-A0A7D6VHX6-F1
#
_cell.length_a   1.000
_cell.length_b   1.000
_cell.length_c   1.000
_cell.angle_alpha   90.00
_cell.angle_beta   90.00
_cell.angle_gamma   90.00
#
_symmetry.space_group_name_H-M   'P 1'
#
loop_
_entity.id
_entity.type
_entity.pdbx_description
1 polymer ?
#
loop_
_entity_poly.entity_id
_entity_poly.type
_entity_poly.pdbx_seq_one_letter_code
_entity_poly.pdbx_strand_id
1 'polypeptide(L)'
;MAIGGPLATAIDTVWEGIRLRHPEVPDVVVTVASGSTGHGRAVRRGHFGPDRWQRAGVWMPELFVGAEGLASGAQEVLCTLLHEAAHGLARARGVAESSDNGRYHNKKFKALAEEMGLAVARHQRLGWSLTTVRDATAHQYRGEINLLNHAIVAHRRPEHGVADTDSAPTDPDGEGDTEFEDGQRDTRTRDRNGRPLMCHCQPPRRIRAHKKIIDAGPILCGICRDQFTS
;
A
#
# COMPACT_ATOMS: atom_id res chain seq x y z
N MET A 1 -1.84 -6.64 -28.26
CA MET A 1 -0.70 -7.03 -27.41
C MET A 1 -1.08 -6.67 -25.97
N ALA A 2 -0.96 -7.60 -25.01
CA ALA A 2 -1.26 -7.30 -23.62
C ALA A 2 -0.19 -6.38 -23.03
N ILE A 3 -0.59 -5.30 -22.38
CA ILE A 3 0.31 -4.23 -21.93
C ILE A 3 1.01 -4.57 -20.61
N GLY A 4 0.44 -5.47 -19.79
CA GLY A 4 0.95 -5.77 -18.45
C GLY A 4 2.21 -6.64 -18.39
N GLY A 5 2.41 -7.54 -19.35
CA GLY A 5 3.56 -8.47 -19.35
C GLY A 5 4.92 -7.76 -19.33
N PRO A 6 5.18 -6.82 -20.26
CA PRO A 6 6.44 -6.06 -20.28
C PRO A 6 6.72 -5.27 -19.00
N LEU A 7 5.69 -4.77 -18.31
CA LEU A 7 5.85 -4.02 -17.06
C LEU A 7 6.37 -4.91 -15.93
N ALA A 8 5.77 -6.08 -15.73
CA ALA A 8 6.22 -7.00 -14.69
C ALA A 8 7.68 -7.43 -14.94
N THR A 9 8.01 -7.80 -16.18
CA THR A 9 9.39 -8.16 -16.56
C THR A 9 10.38 -7.01 -16.33
N ALA A 10 9.99 -5.77 -16.62
CA ALA A 10 10.83 -4.62 -16.33
C ALA A 10 11.08 -4.46 -14.83
N ILE A 11 10.05 -4.60 -13.99
CA ILE A 11 10.19 -4.52 -12.53
C ILE A 11 11.07 -5.66 -12.00
N ASP A 12 10.89 -6.90 -12.49
CA ASP A 12 11.77 -8.04 -12.15
C ASP A 12 13.24 -7.72 -12.47
N THR A 13 13.49 -7.19 -13.67
CA THR A 13 14.85 -6.83 -14.13
C THR A 13 15.47 -5.73 -13.27
N VAL A 14 14.68 -4.73 -12.87
CA VAL A 14 15.16 -3.68 -11.96
C VAL A 14 15.44 -4.25 -10.57
N TRP A 15 14.59 -5.14 -10.06
CA TRP A 15 14.83 -5.80 -8.77
C TRP A 15 16.10 -6.65 -8.78
N GLU A 16 16.35 -7.41 -9.85
CA GLU A 16 17.62 -8.12 -10.05
C GLU A 16 18.81 -7.16 -10.08
N GLY A 17 18.67 -6.00 -10.76
CA GLY A 17 19.68 -4.95 -10.77
C GLY A 17 19.97 -4.35 -9.37
N ILE A 18 18.95 -4.23 -8.53
CA ILE A 18 19.09 -3.84 -7.11
C ILE A 18 19.84 -4.93 -6.35
N ARG A 19 19.44 -6.20 -6.47
CA ARG A 19 20.09 -7.34 -5.79
C ARG A 19 21.54 -7.54 -6.21
N LEU A 20 21.88 -7.29 -7.47
CA LEU A 20 23.26 -7.35 -7.94
C LEU A 20 24.17 -6.34 -7.20
N ARG A 21 23.62 -5.17 -6.87
CA ARG A 21 24.34 -4.12 -6.11
C ARG A 21 24.24 -4.33 -4.59
N HIS A 22 23.18 -4.99 -4.13
CA HIS A 22 22.90 -5.28 -2.72
C HIS A 22 22.57 -6.77 -2.53
N PRO A 23 23.57 -7.68 -2.52
CA PRO A 23 23.34 -9.13 -2.58
C PRO A 23 22.54 -9.74 -1.41
N GLU A 24 22.47 -9.03 -0.27
CA GLU A 24 21.66 -9.43 0.88
C GLU A 24 20.17 -9.16 0.70
N VAL A 25 19.76 -8.34 -0.27
CA VAL A 25 18.34 -8.11 -0.59
C VAL A 25 17.75 -9.43 -1.12
N PRO A 26 16.66 -9.93 -0.50
CA PRO A 26 16.10 -11.21 -0.87
C PRO A 26 15.47 -11.17 -2.27
N ASP A 27 15.37 -12.36 -2.86
CA ASP A 27 14.52 -12.52 -4.04
C ASP A 27 13.04 -12.36 -3.68
N VAL A 28 12.20 -12.01 -4.66
CA VAL A 28 10.79 -11.70 -4.44
C VAL A 28 9.92 -12.24 -5.56
N VAL A 29 8.63 -12.41 -5.27
CA VAL A 29 7.59 -12.48 -6.31
C VAL A 29 7.01 -11.08 -6.50
N VAL A 30 7.12 -10.53 -7.71
CA VAL A 30 6.57 -9.20 -8.05
C VAL A 30 5.08 -9.30 -8.32
N THR A 31 4.30 -8.45 -7.66
CA THR A 31 2.86 -8.29 -7.93
C THR A 31 2.53 -6.84 -8.25
N VAL A 32 1.84 -6.62 -9.37
CA VAL A 32 1.34 -5.29 -9.76
C VAL A 32 -0.17 -5.32 -9.71
N ALA A 33 -0.76 -4.56 -8.78
CA ALA A 33 -2.19 -4.59 -8.53
C ALA A 33 -2.69 -3.25 -7.98
N SER A 34 -4.00 -3.17 -7.69
CA SER A 34 -4.62 -1.97 -7.13
C SER A 34 -4.04 -1.64 -5.75
N GLY A 35 -3.40 -0.48 -5.61
CA GLY A 35 -2.95 0.06 -4.32
C GLY A 35 -4.08 0.76 -3.55
N SER A 36 -5.25 0.96 -4.17
CA SER A 36 -6.40 1.64 -3.58
C SER A 36 -7.49 0.69 -3.04
N THR A 37 -7.24 -0.61 -2.90
CA THR A 37 -8.25 -1.55 -2.37
C THR A 37 -8.41 -1.37 -0.86
N GLY A 38 -9.64 -1.06 -0.41
CA GLY A 38 -9.99 -0.93 1.01
C GLY A 38 -10.64 0.42 1.35
N HIS A 39 -11.06 0.59 2.62
CA HIS A 39 -11.61 1.86 3.11
C HIS A 39 -10.48 2.82 3.50
N GLY A 40 -9.77 3.35 2.50
CA GLY A 40 -8.68 4.30 2.69
C GLY A 40 -8.57 5.23 1.48
N ARG A 41 -8.19 6.49 1.73
CA ARG A 41 -7.94 7.46 0.64
C ARG A 41 -6.56 7.31 0.04
N ALA A 42 -5.59 6.82 0.81
CA ALA A 42 -4.21 6.73 0.41
C ALA A 42 -3.93 5.50 -0.46
N VAL A 43 -3.28 5.72 -1.59
CA VAL A 43 -2.78 4.64 -2.47
C VAL A 43 -1.50 4.07 -1.87
N ARG A 44 -1.48 2.75 -1.60
CA ARG A 44 -0.26 2.01 -1.28
C ARG A 44 0.59 1.87 -2.55
N ARG A 45 1.75 2.53 -2.62
CA ARG A 45 2.64 2.52 -3.80
C ARG A 45 3.52 1.28 -3.87
N GLY A 46 4.00 0.82 -2.73
CA GLY A 46 4.84 -0.36 -2.58
C GLY A 46 4.55 -1.05 -1.26
N HIS A 47 4.91 -2.33 -1.18
CA HIS A 47 4.99 -3.05 0.09
C HIS A 47 5.83 -4.32 -0.04
N PHE A 48 6.82 -4.48 0.83
CA PHE A 48 7.54 -5.71 1.05
C PHE A 48 6.78 -6.61 2.03
N GLY A 49 6.20 -7.69 1.51
CA GLY A 49 5.50 -8.70 2.32
C GLY A 49 6.39 -9.91 2.59
N PRO A 50 6.90 -10.13 3.81
CA PRO A 50 7.63 -11.37 4.11
C PRO A 50 6.69 -12.58 4.03
N ASP A 51 7.20 -13.69 3.50
CA ASP A 51 6.56 -15.02 3.56
C ASP A 51 5.14 -15.08 2.96
N ARG A 52 4.89 -14.34 1.87
CA ARG A 52 3.56 -14.25 1.21
C ARG A 52 3.31 -15.32 0.15
N TRP A 53 4.36 -15.80 -0.48
CA TRP A 53 4.29 -16.74 -1.60
C TRP A 53 4.93 -18.08 -1.25
N GLN A 54 4.49 -19.15 -1.90
CA GLN A 54 5.14 -20.46 -1.80
C GLN A 54 5.60 -20.91 -3.20
N ARG A 55 6.88 -21.26 -3.33
CA ARG A 55 7.47 -21.80 -4.56
C ARG A 55 8.23 -23.07 -4.25
N ALA A 56 7.79 -24.20 -4.81
CA ALA A 56 8.41 -25.52 -4.61
C ALA A 56 8.66 -25.85 -3.13
N GLY A 57 7.70 -25.53 -2.27
CA GLY A 57 7.78 -25.77 -0.82
C GLY A 57 8.52 -24.71 0.00
N VAL A 58 9.10 -23.69 -0.63
CA VAL A 58 9.81 -22.60 0.04
C VAL A 58 8.93 -21.35 0.11
N TRP A 59 8.86 -20.72 1.29
CA TRP A 59 8.21 -19.43 1.46
C TRP A 59 9.07 -18.32 0.85
N MET A 60 8.43 -17.42 0.10
CA MET A 60 9.05 -16.35 -0.67
C MET A 60 8.41 -15.02 -0.29
N PRO A 61 9.20 -13.93 -0.20
CA PRO A 61 8.65 -12.59 -0.05
C PRO A 61 7.89 -12.12 -1.29
N GLU A 62 6.94 -11.22 -1.07
CA GLU A 62 6.26 -10.45 -2.11
C GLU A 62 6.86 -9.04 -2.21
N LEU A 63 7.07 -8.57 -3.43
CA LEU A 63 7.18 -7.15 -3.75
C LEU A 63 5.88 -6.71 -4.41
N PHE A 64 5.03 -6.05 -3.63
CA PHE A 64 3.82 -5.43 -4.14
C PHE A 64 4.14 -4.04 -4.72
N VAL A 65 3.61 -3.75 -5.91
CA VAL A 65 3.67 -2.45 -6.57
C VAL A 65 2.25 -1.98 -6.91
N GLY A 66 1.86 -0.84 -6.34
CA GLY A 66 0.57 -0.21 -6.60
C GLY A 66 0.51 0.39 -7.99
N ALA A 67 -0.40 -0.10 -8.83
CA ALA A 67 -0.51 0.27 -10.23
C ALA A 67 -0.87 1.76 -10.48
N GLU A 68 -1.43 2.45 -9.48
CA GLU A 68 -1.67 3.89 -9.52
C GLU A 68 -0.36 4.69 -9.35
N GLY A 69 0.59 4.18 -8.56
CA GLY A 69 1.88 4.82 -8.30
C GLY A 69 2.75 4.94 -9.56
N LEU A 70 2.50 4.12 -10.57
CA LEU A 70 3.15 4.19 -11.89
C LEU A 70 2.97 5.57 -12.55
N ALA A 71 1.89 6.30 -12.23
CA ALA A 71 1.64 7.65 -12.73
C ALA A 71 2.71 8.66 -12.29
N SER A 72 3.44 8.38 -11.21
CA SER A 72 4.52 9.24 -10.70
C SER A 72 5.82 9.14 -11.51
N GLY A 73 5.89 8.22 -12.48
CA GLY A 73 7.02 8.07 -13.40
C GLY A 73 8.13 7.13 -12.90
N ALA A 74 9.04 6.80 -13.81
CA ALA A 74 10.04 5.74 -13.61
C ALA A 74 10.97 5.95 -12.42
N GLN A 75 11.42 7.19 -12.15
CA GLN A 75 12.29 7.49 -11.02
C GLN A 75 11.58 7.32 -9.68
N GLU A 76 10.30 7.67 -9.59
CA GLU A 76 9.49 7.47 -8.38
C GLU A 76 9.14 6.00 -8.16
N VAL A 77 8.95 5.23 -9.24
CA VAL A 77 8.83 3.77 -9.15
C VAL A 77 10.14 3.16 -8.64
N LEU A 78 11.30 3.55 -9.17
CA LEU A 78 12.60 3.12 -8.63
C LEU A 78 12.75 3.50 -7.15
N CYS A 79 12.35 4.71 -6.76
CA CYS A 79 12.34 5.15 -5.36
C CYS A 79 11.58 4.15 -4.47
N THR A 80 10.37 3.78 -4.92
CA THR A 80 9.52 2.81 -4.24
C THR A 80 10.20 1.43 -4.16
N LEU A 81 10.79 0.94 -5.25
CA LEU A 81 11.49 -0.36 -5.24
C LEU A 81 12.69 -0.36 -4.27
N LEU A 82 13.48 0.72 -4.24
CA LEU A 82 14.60 0.84 -3.30
C LEU A 82 14.12 0.95 -1.84
N HIS A 83 12.97 1.58 -1.60
CA HIS A 83 12.33 1.64 -0.28
C HIS A 83 11.96 0.24 0.21
N GLU A 84 11.27 -0.54 -0.64
CA GLU A 84 10.90 -1.92 -0.29
C GLU A 84 12.13 -2.83 -0.17
N ALA A 85 13.18 -2.59 -0.95
CA ALA A 85 14.45 -3.31 -0.81
C ALA A 85 15.13 -3.02 0.54
N ALA A 86 14.99 -1.82 1.10
CA ALA A 86 15.48 -1.52 2.45
C ALA A 86 14.76 -2.35 3.53
N HIS A 87 13.45 -2.58 3.38
CA HIS A 87 12.70 -3.51 4.23
C HIS A 87 13.16 -4.97 4.03
N GLY A 88 13.38 -5.38 2.79
CA GLY A 88 13.94 -6.70 2.48
C GLY A 88 15.32 -6.92 3.12
N LEU A 89 16.19 -5.90 3.06
CA LEU A 89 17.51 -5.91 3.69
C LEU A 89 17.40 -5.97 5.23
N ALA A 90 16.47 -5.21 5.82
CA ALA A 90 16.18 -5.27 7.25
C ALA A 90 15.81 -6.70 7.67
N ARG A 91 14.92 -7.34 6.90
CA ARG A 91 14.48 -8.72 7.14
C ARG A 91 15.61 -9.74 7.03
N ALA A 92 16.48 -9.58 6.04
CA ALA A 92 17.65 -10.45 5.86
C ALA A 92 18.65 -10.33 7.02
N ARG A 93 18.82 -9.11 7.55
CA ARG A 93 19.73 -8.81 8.66
C ARG A 93 19.10 -8.95 10.05
N GLY A 94 17.82 -9.30 10.16
CA GLY A 94 17.10 -9.38 11.44
C GLY A 94 16.99 -8.03 12.17
N VAL A 95 16.95 -6.93 11.43
CA VAL A 95 16.87 -5.57 11.97
C VAL A 95 15.40 -5.17 12.12
N ALA A 96 14.98 -4.82 13.34
CA ALA A 96 13.67 -4.22 13.58
C ALA A 96 13.68 -2.71 13.23
N GLU A 97 13.32 -2.41 11.98
CA GLU A 97 13.39 -1.10 11.32
C GLU A 97 12.07 -0.29 11.36
N SER A 98 10.98 -0.95 11.73
CA SER A 98 9.66 -0.32 11.87
C SER A 98 8.97 -0.68 13.19
N SER A 99 7.90 0.05 13.51
CA SER A 99 6.99 -0.21 14.63
C SER A 99 5.55 0.13 14.22
N ASP A 100 4.58 -0.04 15.13
CA ASP A 100 3.16 0.23 14.85
C ASP A 100 2.67 -0.58 13.64
N ASN A 101 2.90 -1.90 13.68
CA ASN A 101 2.59 -2.84 12.60
C ASN A 101 3.17 -2.42 11.24
N GLY A 102 4.41 -1.91 11.23
CA GLY A 102 5.09 -1.47 10.01
C GLY A 102 4.82 -0.02 9.61
N ARG A 103 3.94 0.70 10.31
CA ARG A 103 3.53 2.07 9.95
C ARG A 103 4.59 3.13 10.23
N TYR A 104 5.35 2.96 11.29
CA TYR A 104 6.33 3.95 11.73
C TYR A 104 7.76 3.50 11.42
N HIS A 105 8.46 4.23 10.56
CA HIS A 105 9.84 3.95 10.18
C HIS A 105 10.83 4.60 11.16
N ASN A 106 11.68 3.80 11.79
CA ASN A 106 12.63 4.29 12.79
C ASN A 106 13.99 4.69 12.16
N LYS A 107 14.95 5.12 12.98
CA LYS A 107 16.28 5.53 12.49
C LYS A 107 17.09 4.40 11.84
N LYS A 108 16.80 3.13 12.17
CA LYS A 108 17.43 1.98 11.52
C LYS A 108 16.93 1.83 10.09
N PHE A 109 15.63 2.03 9.85
CA PHE A 109 15.11 2.12 8.49
C PHE A 109 15.80 3.23 7.70
N LYS A 110 15.93 4.43 8.29
CA LYS A 110 16.68 5.53 7.66
C LYS A 110 18.05 5.07 7.18
N ALA A 111 18.83 4.42 8.06
CA ALA A 111 20.18 3.97 7.73
C ALA A 111 20.18 2.96 6.57
N LEU A 112 19.26 1.99 6.58
CA LEU A 112 19.13 0.99 5.52
C LEU A 112 18.68 1.62 4.19
N ALA A 113 17.69 2.52 4.20
CA ALA A 113 17.25 3.23 3.01
C ALA A 113 18.37 4.12 2.43
N GLU A 114 19.19 4.75 3.28
CA GLU A 114 20.37 5.49 2.84
C GLU A 114 21.46 4.59 2.26
N GLU A 115 21.63 3.37 2.77
CA GLU A 115 22.50 2.34 2.20
C GLU A 115 22.00 1.89 0.81
N MET A 116 20.68 1.81 0.61
CA MET A 116 20.06 1.60 -0.70
C MET A 116 20.19 2.81 -1.65
N GLY A 117 20.81 3.91 -1.21
CA GLY A 117 21.05 5.10 -2.03
C GLY A 117 19.92 6.15 -1.98
N LEU A 118 18.99 6.06 -1.04
CA LEU A 118 17.91 7.04 -0.90
C LEU A 118 18.31 8.22 -0.02
N ALA A 119 17.82 9.41 -0.32
CA ALA A 119 17.72 10.49 0.65
C ALA A 119 16.45 10.27 1.48
N VAL A 120 16.55 10.49 2.80
CA VAL A 120 15.47 10.17 3.73
C VAL A 120 15.17 11.35 4.64
N ALA A 121 13.92 11.78 4.66
CA ALA A 121 13.40 12.81 5.55
C ALA A 121 12.34 12.25 6.50
N ARG A 122 12.13 12.93 7.63
CA ARG A 122 11.19 12.50 8.66
C ARG A 122 9.79 13.07 8.40
N HIS A 123 8.81 12.20 8.24
CA HIS A 123 7.39 12.52 8.33
C HIS A 123 6.94 12.55 9.79
N GLN A 124 6.03 13.47 10.15
CA GLN A 124 5.60 13.67 11.54
C GLN A 124 4.95 12.43 12.15
N ARG A 125 4.14 11.70 11.38
CA ARG A 125 3.37 10.53 11.86
C ARG A 125 3.98 9.18 11.50
N LEU A 126 4.83 9.13 10.47
CA LEU A 126 5.32 7.88 9.88
C LEU A 126 6.82 7.68 10.10
N GLY A 127 7.48 8.59 10.83
CA GLY A 127 8.91 8.50 11.07
C GLY A 127 9.73 8.77 9.80
N TRP A 128 10.83 8.06 9.61
CA TRP A 128 11.79 8.28 8.52
C TRP A 128 11.37 7.64 7.20
N SER A 129 10.22 8.05 6.66
CA SER A 129 9.56 7.39 5.52
C SER A 129 9.52 8.21 4.23
N LEU A 130 9.79 9.52 4.28
CA LEU A 130 9.85 10.33 3.07
C LEU A 130 11.16 10.03 2.36
N THR A 131 11.09 9.38 1.20
CA THR A 131 12.25 8.91 0.46
C THR A 131 12.30 9.52 -0.94
N THR A 132 13.51 9.89 -1.38
CA THR A 132 13.77 10.34 -2.75
C THR A 132 15.05 9.69 -3.28
N VAL A 133 15.11 9.44 -4.59
CA VAL A 133 16.33 8.95 -5.25
C VAL A 133 17.35 10.09 -5.32
N ARG A 134 18.56 9.87 -4.79
CA ARG A 134 19.68 10.82 -4.91
C ARG A 134 20.18 10.90 -6.35
N ASP A 135 20.73 12.03 -6.78
CA ASP A 135 21.27 12.20 -8.14
C ASP A 135 22.31 11.14 -8.51
N ALA A 136 23.24 10.82 -7.60
CA ALA A 136 24.24 9.78 -7.81
C ALA A 136 23.61 8.40 -8.03
N THR A 137 22.54 8.09 -7.29
CA THR A 137 21.78 6.85 -7.40
C THR A 137 20.97 6.83 -8.71
N ALA A 138 20.31 7.93 -9.07
CA ALA A 138 19.62 8.05 -10.36
C ALA A 138 20.59 7.84 -11.53
N HIS A 139 21.80 8.38 -11.46
CA HIS A 139 22.83 8.15 -12.45
C HIS A 139 23.27 6.67 -12.51
N GLN A 140 23.47 6.03 -11.34
CA GLN A 140 23.85 4.61 -11.26
C GLN A 140 22.77 3.67 -11.79
N TYR A 141 21.49 4.03 -11.64
CA TYR A 141 20.32 3.26 -12.09
C TYR A 141 19.73 3.79 -13.41
N ARG A 142 20.46 4.59 -14.18
CA ARG A 142 19.94 5.21 -15.42
C ARG A 142 19.39 4.20 -16.43
N GLY A 143 19.98 3.00 -16.49
CA GLY A 143 19.52 1.93 -17.39
C GLY A 143 18.17 1.38 -16.93
N GLU A 144 18.05 1.12 -15.64
CA GLU A 144 16.84 0.64 -14.96
C GLU A 144 15.71 1.67 -15.01
N ILE A 145 16.02 2.96 -14.81
CA ILE A 145 15.06 4.06 -14.98
C ILE A 145 14.57 4.12 -16.43
N ASN A 146 15.47 4.02 -17.41
CA ASN A 146 15.08 3.99 -18.82
C ASN A 146 14.20 2.78 -19.13
N LEU A 147 14.53 1.60 -18.61
CA LEU A 147 13.72 0.39 -18.78
C LEU A 147 12.29 0.59 -18.24
N LEU A 148 12.16 1.08 -17.02
CA LEU A 148 10.86 1.42 -16.42
C LEU A 148 10.12 2.48 -17.25
N ASN A 149 10.82 3.51 -17.73
CA ASN A 149 10.20 4.57 -18.52
C ASN A 149 9.57 4.04 -19.82
N HIS A 150 10.21 3.07 -20.48
CA HIS A 150 9.64 2.45 -21.68
C HIS A 150 8.52 1.46 -21.35
N ALA A 151 8.58 0.79 -20.20
CA ALA A 151 7.60 -0.21 -19.80
C ALA A 151 6.33 0.39 -19.18
N ILE A 152 6.44 1.53 -18.51
CA ILE A 152 5.31 2.25 -17.91
C ILE A 152 4.57 3.03 -19.01
N VAL A 153 3.67 2.32 -19.70
CA VAL A 153 2.81 2.90 -20.75
C VAL A 153 1.36 3.08 -20.30
N ALA A 154 1.01 2.58 -19.12
CA ALA A 154 -0.29 2.72 -18.50
C ALA A 154 -0.17 2.71 -16.96
N HIS A 155 -1.11 3.36 -16.29
CA HIS A 155 -1.26 3.32 -14.84
C HIS A 155 -2.74 3.18 -14.48
N ARG A 156 -3.01 2.63 -13.30
CA ARG A 156 -4.36 2.49 -12.79
C ARG A 156 -4.87 3.84 -12.28
N ARG A 157 -6.16 4.15 -12.50
CA ARG A 157 -6.80 5.29 -11.85
C ARG A 157 -7.25 4.90 -10.44
N PRO A 158 -7.11 5.78 -9.43
CA PRO A 158 -7.65 5.51 -8.10
C PRO A 158 -9.16 5.30 -8.15
N GLU A 159 -9.69 4.31 -7.42
CA GLU A 159 -11.14 4.05 -7.35
C GLU A 159 -11.92 5.18 -6.68
N HIS A 160 -11.25 5.97 -5.83
CA HIS A 160 -11.88 6.98 -4.96
C HIS A 160 -11.36 8.41 -5.22
N GLY A 161 -11.11 8.77 -6.49
CA GLY A 161 -10.65 10.11 -6.88
C GLY A 161 -9.20 10.41 -6.47
N VAL A 162 -8.68 11.58 -6.85
CA VAL A 162 -7.31 12.00 -6.47
C VAL A 162 -7.29 12.31 -4.98
N ALA A 163 -6.70 11.42 -4.19
CA ALA A 163 -6.38 11.71 -2.80
C ALA A 163 -5.04 12.45 -2.73
N ASP A 164 -4.96 13.46 -1.86
CA ASP A 164 -3.69 14.08 -1.48
C ASP A 164 -2.68 13.00 -1.09
N THR A 165 -1.57 12.95 -1.82
CA THR A 165 -0.53 11.91 -1.73
C THR A 165 0.32 11.97 -0.46
N ASP A 166 -0.02 12.83 0.50
CA ASP A 166 0.66 12.95 1.80
C ASP A 166 0.04 12.10 2.92
N SER A 167 -0.89 11.21 2.57
CA SER A 167 -1.54 10.34 3.55
C SER A 167 -1.02 8.91 3.42
N ALA A 168 -0.59 8.33 4.53
CA ALA A 168 -0.23 6.92 4.66
C ALA A 168 -1.41 5.99 4.37
N PRO A 169 -1.17 4.73 3.95
CA PRO A 169 -2.21 3.71 3.95
C PRO A 169 -2.76 3.52 5.37
N THR A 170 -4.08 3.61 5.50
CA THR A 170 -4.84 3.15 6.66
C THR A 170 -5.27 1.72 6.37
N ASP A 171 -4.74 0.74 7.11
CA ASP A 171 -5.39 -0.57 7.19
C ASP A 171 -6.68 -0.48 8.02
N PRO A 172 -7.69 -1.33 7.75
CA PRO A 172 -9.02 -1.21 8.34
C PRO A 172 -9.17 -1.92 9.69
N ASP A 173 -8.15 -2.62 10.18
CA ASP A 173 -8.30 -3.60 11.28
C ASP A 173 -7.61 -3.14 12.57
N GLY A 174 -7.92 -1.92 13.01
CA GLY A 174 -7.51 -1.41 14.32
C GLY A 174 -8.71 -0.79 15.05
N GLU A 175 -9.33 -1.56 15.93
CA GLU A 175 -10.20 -1.02 16.98
C GLU A 175 -9.36 -0.07 17.84
N GLY A 176 -9.49 1.23 17.58
CA GLY A 176 -8.84 2.29 18.32
C GLY A 176 -9.86 2.96 19.24
N ASP A 177 -9.89 2.53 20.50
CA ASP A 177 -10.35 3.37 21.59
C ASP A 177 -9.38 4.54 21.72
N THR A 178 -9.89 5.76 21.57
CA THR A 178 -9.16 6.97 21.96
C THR A 178 -10.07 7.85 22.80
N GLU A 179 -9.83 7.83 24.11
CA GLU A 179 -10.09 8.95 25.00
C GLU A 179 -9.14 10.09 24.65
N PHE A 180 -9.66 11.32 24.54
CA PHE A 180 -9.00 12.55 25.01
C PHE A 180 -10.06 13.66 25.21
N GLU A 181 -10.07 14.20 26.43
CA GLU A 181 -10.64 15.47 26.93
C GLU A 181 -10.06 16.70 26.18
N ASP A 182 -10.58 17.92 26.17
CA ASP A 182 -11.79 18.63 26.60
C ASP A 182 -11.83 19.89 25.68
N GLY A 183 -13.01 20.35 25.27
CA GLY A 183 -13.10 21.42 24.28
C GLY A 183 -14.51 21.72 23.79
N GLN A 184 -15.28 22.39 24.63
CA GLN A 184 -16.45 23.24 24.37
C GLN A 184 -17.54 22.71 23.39
N ARG A 185 -18.65 22.30 24.02
CA ARG A 185 -19.94 21.86 23.46
C ARG A 185 -20.54 22.81 22.40
N ASP A 186 -20.88 22.24 21.24
CA ASP A 186 -22.07 22.61 20.48
C ASP A 186 -22.97 21.36 20.34
N THR A 187 -24.12 21.39 21.01
CA THR A 187 -25.00 20.23 21.23
C THR A 187 -25.92 20.03 20.04
N ARG A 188 -25.48 19.23 19.07
CA ARG A 188 -26.37 18.41 18.24
C ARG A 188 -25.82 16.99 18.15
N THR A 189 -26.29 16.13 19.03
CA THR A 189 -26.09 14.68 18.98
C THR A 189 -26.60 14.15 17.65
N ARG A 190 -25.71 13.95 16.68
CA ARG A 190 -26.01 13.12 15.51
C ARG A 190 -26.05 11.68 16.00
N ASP A 191 -27.23 11.08 16.00
CA ASP A 191 -27.38 9.63 16.18
C ASP A 191 -26.50 8.90 15.16
N ARG A 192 -25.42 8.30 15.66
CA ARG A 192 -24.46 7.54 14.84
C ARG A 192 -24.92 6.10 14.57
N ASN A 193 -26.09 5.70 15.06
CA ASN A 193 -26.61 4.36 14.84
C ASN A 193 -27.33 4.27 13.49
N GLY A 194 -26.67 3.64 12.51
CA GLY A 194 -27.31 3.23 11.25
C GLY A 194 -28.56 2.37 11.50
N ARG A 195 -29.53 2.43 10.58
CA ARG A 195 -30.78 1.67 10.68
C ARG A 195 -30.51 0.19 10.43
N PRO A 196 -31.08 -0.72 11.24
CA PRO A 196 -30.97 -2.15 10.97
C PRO A 196 -31.77 -2.51 9.71
N LEU A 197 -31.22 -3.42 8.91
CA LEU A 197 -31.90 -4.08 7.80
C LEU A 197 -31.69 -5.58 7.91
N MET A 198 -32.71 -6.34 7.53
CA MET A 198 -32.79 -7.79 7.64
C MET A 198 -32.90 -8.44 6.26
N CYS A 199 -32.29 -9.62 6.14
CA CYS A 199 -32.45 -10.51 5.01
C CYS A 199 -32.93 -11.87 5.50
N HIS A 200 -33.87 -12.46 4.76
CA HIS A 200 -34.60 -13.68 5.11
C HIS A 200 -33.81 -14.99 4.84
N CYS A 201 -32.48 -14.92 4.77
CA CYS A 201 -31.66 -16.14 4.68
C CYS A 201 -31.88 -17.03 5.90
N GLN A 202 -31.47 -18.29 5.82
CA GLN A 202 -31.32 -19.15 6.99
C GLN A 202 -29.83 -19.49 7.19
N PRO A 203 -29.20 -19.03 8.30
CA PRO A 203 -29.76 -18.14 9.33
C PRO A 203 -30.02 -16.71 8.82
N PRO A 204 -30.96 -15.95 9.43
CA PRO A 204 -31.29 -14.60 9.01
C PRO A 204 -30.08 -13.69 9.17
N ARG A 205 -29.86 -12.84 8.17
CA ARG A 205 -28.72 -11.93 8.14
C ARG A 205 -29.18 -10.53 8.51
N ARG A 206 -28.38 -9.83 9.31
CA ARG A 206 -28.63 -8.47 9.78
C ARG A 206 -27.45 -7.58 9.41
N ILE A 207 -27.75 -6.41 8.86
CA ILE A 207 -26.77 -5.34 8.62
C ILE A 207 -27.28 -4.02 9.21
N ARG A 208 -26.41 -3.04 9.38
CA ARG A 208 -26.78 -1.65 9.70
C ARG A 208 -26.26 -0.73 8.63
N ALA A 209 -27.10 0.18 8.14
CA ALA A 209 -26.72 1.14 7.12
C ALA A 209 -27.25 2.54 7.47
N HIS A 210 -26.46 3.57 7.15
CA HIS A 210 -26.92 4.96 7.28
C HIS A 210 -27.94 5.29 6.19
N LYS A 211 -28.84 6.23 6.50
CA LYS A 211 -29.90 6.68 5.59
C LYS A 211 -29.37 7.03 4.19
N LYS A 212 -28.22 7.71 4.10
CA LYS A 212 -27.58 8.07 2.82
C LYS A 212 -27.27 6.84 1.94
N ILE A 213 -26.91 5.71 2.54
CA ILE A 213 -26.60 4.46 1.82
C ILE A 213 -27.90 3.75 1.41
N ILE A 214 -28.91 3.74 2.28
CA ILE A 214 -30.22 3.15 1.99
C ILE A 214 -30.92 3.89 0.85
N ASP A 215 -30.87 5.22 0.87
CA ASP A 215 -31.50 6.06 -0.14
C ASP A 215 -30.74 6.04 -1.49
N ALA A 216 -29.48 5.63 -1.50
CA ALA A 216 -28.67 5.56 -2.72
C ALA A 216 -29.03 4.37 -3.63
N GLY A 217 -29.67 3.33 -3.08
CA GLY A 217 -30.15 2.18 -3.87
C GLY A 217 -30.32 0.91 -3.04
N PRO A 218 -30.89 -0.16 -3.64
CA PRO A 218 -31.06 -1.45 -2.98
C PRO A 218 -29.72 -2.04 -2.51
N ILE A 219 -29.68 -2.48 -1.24
CA ILE A 219 -28.56 -3.25 -0.69
C ILE A 219 -28.91 -4.73 -0.85
N LEU A 220 -28.18 -5.45 -1.69
CA LEU A 220 -28.46 -6.85 -2.00
C LEU A 220 -27.63 -7.82 -1.13
N CYS A 221 -28.25 -8.93 -0.74
CA CYS A 221 -27.61 -10.04 -0.05
C CYS A 221 -26.71 -10.83 -1.01
N GLY A 222 -25.41 -10.88 -0.76
CA GLY A 222 -24.49 -11.67 -1.58
C GLY A 222 -24.72 -13.20 -1.57
N ILE A 223 -25.66 -13.70 -0.76
CA ILE A 223 -26.01 -15.14 -0.69
C ILE A 223 -27.29 -15.42 -1.47
N CYS A 224 -28.43 -14.84 -1.08
CA CYS A 224 -29.71 -15.10 -1.75
C CYS A 224 -30.02 -14.10 -2.89
N ARG A 225 -29.24 -13.02 -3.02
CA ARG A 225 -29.42 -11.91 -3.98
C ARG A 225 -30.65 -11.03 -3.77
N ASP A 226 -31.45 -11.27 -2.72
CA ASP A 226 -32.56 -10.40 -2.35
C ASP A 226 -32.09 -9.12 -1.63
N GLN A 227 -32.94 -8.10 -1.63
CA GLN A 227 -32.69 -6.84 -0.94
C GLN A 227 -32.82 -6.99 0.59
N PHE A 228 -31.90 -6.37 1.32
CA PHE A 228 -32.05 -6.13 2.76
C PHE A 228 -33.11 -5.04 3.00
N THR A 229 -34.13 -5.35 3.79
CA THR A 229 -35.24 -4.45 4.12
C THR A 229 -35.25 -4.12 5.61
N SER A 230 -35.81 -2.97 5.99
CA SER A 230 -35.92 -2.57 7.41
C SER A 230 -36.82 -3.49 8.21
#